data_AF-A0ABD1R7W9-F1
#
_entry.id   AF-A0ABD1R7W9-F1
#
_cell.length_a   1.000
_cell.length_b   1.000
_cell.length_c   1.000
_cell.angle_alpha   90.00
_cell.angle_beta   90.00
_cell.angle_gamma   90.00
#
_symmetry.space_group_name_H-M   'P 1'
#
loop_
_entity.id
_entity.type
_entity.pdbx_description
1 polymer ?
#
loop_
_entity_poly.entity_id
_entity_poly.type
_entity_poly.pdbx_seq_one_letter_code
_entity_poly.pdbx_strand_id
1 'polypeptide(L)'
;MWPIEKLLPAAAFIAPVLEDCDYPTSGKRVGRPTAASALQLLKVCEYVKRNCHELEVPMLIVHGGEDMICDPEGAKFLYESSTSKDKTLKIFTGMWHQWTGEPNDSAEQVFNTILSWIEVRVDLSNTE
;
A
#
# COMPACT_ATOMS: atom_id res chain seq x y z
N MET A 1 15.62 10.89 -11.03
CA MET A 1 16.23 9.54 -11.08
C MET A 1 16.45 9.13 -9.64
N TRP A 2 15.67 8.18 -9.11
CA TRP A 2 15.80 7.74 -7.71
C TRP A 2 17.14 7.00 -7.55
N PRO A 3 17.94 7.30 -6.50
CA PRO A 3 19.27 6.72 -6.36
C PRO A 3 19.19 5.21 -6.08
N ILE A 4 19.78 4.41 -6.97
CA ILE A 4 19.79 2.93 -6.94
C ILE A 4 20.44 2.38 -5.66
N GLU A 5 21.35 3.14 -5.07
CA GLU A 5 22.04 2.85 -3.81
C GLU A 5 21.10 2.77 -2.58
N LYS A 6 19.86 3.26 -2.67
CA LYS A 6 18.83 3.04 -1.63
C LYS A 6 18.10 1.68 -1.72
N LEU A 7 18.28 0.91 -2.80
CA LEU A 7 17.63 -0.40 -3.01
C LEU A 7 18.40 -1.59 -2.41
N LEU A 8 19.69 -1.40 -2.12
CA LEU A 8 20.59 -2.48 -1.68
C LEU A 8 20.45 -2.94 -0.22
N PRO A 9 20.02 -2.12 0.78
CA PRO A 9 19.93 -2.61 2.16
C PRO A 9 18.69 -3.49 2.40
N ALA A 10 17.61 -3.33 1.63
CA ALA A 10 16.35 -4.04 1.87
C ALA A 10 16.43 -5.56 1.60
N ALA A 11 17.31 -5.98 0.67
CA ALA A 11 17.47 -7.38 0.33
C ALA A 11 18.06 -8.23 1.48
N ALA A 12 18.78 -7.61 2.42
CA ALA A 12 19.40 -8.30 3.55
C ALA A 12 18.45 -8.48 4.76
N PHE A 13 17.33 -7.75 4.82
CA PHE A 13 16.43 -7.74 5.97
C PHE A 13 15.18 -8.64 5.79
N ILE A 14 14.90 -9.09 4.57
CA ILE A 14 13.74 -9.96 4.29
C ILE A 14 13.98 -11.41 4.74
N ALA A 15 15.23 -11.85 4.79
CA ALA A 15 15.56 -13.24 5.09
C ALA A 15 15.08 -13.73 6.48
N PRO A 16 15.23 -12.96 7.59
CA PRO A 16 14.82 -13.43 8.91
C PRO A 16 13.30 -13.38 9.13
N VAL A 17 12.59 -12.42 8.53
CA VAL A 17 11.14 -12.21 8.73
C VAL A 17 10.30 -13.33 8.13
N LEU A 18 10.79 -13.98 7.07
CA LEU A 18 10.11 -15.11 6.44
C LEU A 18 10.35 -16.44 7.16
N GLU A 19 11.30 -16.53 8.10
CA GLU A 19 11.55 -17.75 8.88
C GLU A 19 10.54 -17.93 10.02
N ASP A 20 9.96 -16.86 10.57
CA ASP A 20 9.06 -16.91 11.73
C ASP A 20 7.56 -16.93 11.37
N CYS A 21 7.21 -16.72 10.11
CA CYS A 21 5.83 -16.87 9.63
C CYS A 21 5.56 -18.33 9.29
N ASP A 22 5.03 -19.08 10.25
CA ASP A 22 4.52 -20.47 10.15
C ASP A 22 3.26 -20.58 9.24
N TYR A 23 3.27 -19.89 8.10
CA TYR A 23 2.23 -20.03 7.09
C TYR A 23 2.46 -21.37 6.38
N PRO A 24 1.45 -22.25 6.22
CA PRO A 24 1.61 -23.48 5.47
C PRO A 24 1.93 -23.12 4.02
N THR A 25 3.22 -23.06 3.70
CA THR A 25 3.67 -22.99 2.32
C THR A 25 3.33 -24.34 1.73
N SER A 26 2.17 -24.43 1.06
CA SER A 26 1.95 -25.48 0.07
C SER A 26 3.23 -25.47 -0.78
N GLY A 27 3.99 -26.57 -0.82
CA GLY A 27 5.41 -26.66 -1.22
C GLY A 27 5.77 -26.25 -2.65
N LYS A 28 5.15 -25.19 -3.17
CA LYS A 28 5.44 -24.49 -4.39
C LYS A 28 6.63 -23.59 -4.11
N ARG A 29 7.80 -23.97 -4.64
CA ARG A 29 8.90 -23.02 -4.80
C ARG A 29 8.42 -21.92 -5.72
N VAL A 30 8.18 -20.73 -5.18
CA VAL A 30 8.00 -19.53 -6.00
C VAL A 30 9.38 -19.26 -6.62
N GLY A 31 9.54 -19.61 -7.90
CA GLY A 31 10.76 -19.30 -8.63
C GLY A 31 11.02 -17.79 -8.64
N ARG A 32 12.28 -17.39 -8.84
CA ARG A 32 12.60 -15.96 -8.97
C ARG A 32 11.73 -15.34 -10.07
N PRO A 33 11.06 -14.20 -9.83
CA PRO A 33 10.32 -13.53 -10.88
C PRO A 33 11.25 -13.22 -12.05
N THR A 34 10.75 -13.40 -13.27
CA THR A 34 11.56 -13.14 -14.48
C THR A 34 11.84 -11.64 -14.61
N ALA A 35 12.93 -11.27 -15.29
CA ALA A 35 13.20 -9.86 -15.61
C ALA A 35 12.04 -9.21 -16.38
N ALA A 36 11.33 -9.97 -17.21
CA ALA A 36 10.15 -9.50 -17.90
C ALA A 36 9.02 -9.12 -16.92
N SER A 37 8.77 -9.93 -15.89
CA SER A 37 7.78 -9.63 -14.84
C SER A 37 8.13 -8.35 -14.08
N ALA A 38 9.39 -8.18 -13.68
CA ALA A 38 9.86 -6.96 -13.03
C ALA A 38 9.69 -5.72 -13.92
N LEU A 39 10.00 -5.84 -15.22
CA LEU A 39 9.79 -4.76 -16.18
C LEU A 39 8.32 -4.36 -16.31
N GLN A 40 7.39 -5.32 -16.31
CA GLN A 40 5.96 -5.00 -16.36
C GLN A 40 5.49 -4.27 -15.10
N LEU A 41 5.94 -4.69 -13.91
CA LEU A 41 5.63 -3.99 -12.67
C LEU A 41 6.09 -2.53 -12.73
N LEU A 42 7.34 -2.28 -13.15
CA LEU A 42 7.86 -0.92 -13.29
C LEU A 42 7.06 -0.07 -14.29
N LYS A 43 6.65 -0.66 -15.42
CA LYS A 43 5.80 0.03 -16.40
C LYS A 43 4.45 0.42 -15.82
N VAL A 44 3.82 -0.46 -15.04
CA VAL A 44 2.53 -0.16 -14.39
C VAL A 44 2.70 0.92 -13.33
N CYS A 45 3.74 0.85 -12.49
CA CYS A 45 4.03 1.90 -11.51
C CYS A 45 4.20 3.28 -12.18
N GLU A 46 4.96 3.35 -13.27
CA GLU A 46 5.18 4.59 -14.02
C GLU A 46 3.89 5.10 -14.70
N TYR A 47 3.10 4.18 -15.27
CA TYR A 47 1.79 4.51 -15.83
C TYR A 47 0.86 5.11 -14.76
N VAL A 48 0.69 4.44 -13.62
CA VAL A 48 -0.16 4.94 -12.53
C VAL A 48 0.33 6.30 -12.06
N LYS A 49 1.64 6.44 -11.81
CA LYS A 49 2.24 7.71 -11.36
C LYS A 49 1.94 8.88 -12.29
N ARG A 50 2.02 8.67 -13.61
CA ARG A 50 1.75 9.71 -14.61
C ARG A 50 0.28 10.11 -14.65
N ASN A 51 -0.62 9.15 -14.42
CA ASN A 51 -2.06 9.34 -14.57
C ASN A 51 -2.81 9.53 -13.25
N CYS A 52 -2.12 9.65 -12.10
CA CYS A 52 -2.77 9.89 -10.80
C CYS A 52 -3.72 11.10 -10.82
N HIS A 53 -3.40 12.12 -11.60
CA HIS A 53 -4.19 13.34 -11.75
C HIS A 53 -5.56 13.12 -12.41
N GLU A 54 -5.78 11.99 -13.08
CA GLU A 54 -7.08 11.65 -13.67
C GLU A 54 -8.06 11.08 -12.63
N LEU A 55 -7.60 10.81 -11.40
CA LEU A 55 -8.44 10.25 -10.35
C LEU A 55 -9.30 11.34 -9.67
N GLU A 56 -10.56 11.41 -10.08
CA GLU A 56 -11.57 12.35 -9.56
C GLU A 56 -12.54 11.74 -8.54
N VAL A 57 -12.51 10.42 -8.36
CA VAL A 57 -13.46 9.68 -7.50
C VAL A 57 -13.18 9.87 -6.01
N PRO A 58 -14.21 9.80 -5.13
CA PRO A 58 -13.98 9.75 -3.69
C PRO A 58 -13.03 8.60 -3.31
N MET A 59 -12.01 8.88 -2.49
CA MET A 59 -11.01 7.85 -2.13
C MET A 59 -10.47 7.98 -0.71
N LEU A 60 -10.29 6.82 -0.07
CA LEU A 60 -9.51 6.66 1.14
C LEU A 60 -8.19 5.97 0.80
N ILE A 61 -7.08 6.61 1.14
CA ILE A 61 -5.73 6.08 0.99
C ILE A 61 -5.22 5.67 2.37
N VAL A 62 -5.00 4.37 2.55
CA VAL A 62 -4.46 3.77 3.78
C VAL A 62 -3.07 3.23 3.50
N HIS A 63 -2.11 3.54 4.37
CA HIS A 63 -0.73 3.11 4.19
C HIS A 63 -0.03 2.81 5.52
N GLY A 64 0.84 1.81 5.55
CA GLY A 64 1.69 1.50 6.71
C GLY A 64 2.92 2.40 6.75
N GLY A 65 3.23 3.03 7.89
CA GLY A 65 4.34 3.96 8.02
C GLY A 65 5.73 3.32 7.89
N GLU A 66 5.83 2.02 8.15
CA GLU A 66 7.06 1.21 8.06
C GLU A 66 7.00 0.26 6.86
N ASP A 67 6.16 0.55 5.85
CA ASP A 67 6.05 -0.27 4.64
C ASP A 67 7.34 -0.21 3.79
N MET A 68 8.06 -1.34 3.77
CA MET A 68 9.29 -1.53 3.01
C MET A 68 9.07 -2.08 1.58
N ILE A 69 7.84 -2.46 1.23
CA ILE A 69 7.46 -2.96 -0.09
C ILE A 69 6.97 -1.80 -0.96
N CYS A 70 6.05 -1.00 -0.44
CA CYS A 70 5.51 0.19 -1.07
C CYS A 70 5.83 1.41 -0.21
N ASP A 71 6.70 2.29 -0.70
CA ASP A 71 7.12 3.48 0.06
C ASP A 71 5.92 4.42 0.35
N PRO A 72 5.74 4.90 1.60
CA PRO A 72 4.65 5.81 1.97
C PRO A 72 4.62 7.14 1.21
N GLU A 73 5.75 7.60 0.66
CA GLU A 73 5.80 8.77 -0.22
C GLU A 73 5.00 8.55 -1.51
N GLY A 74 4.84 7.30 -1.97
CA GLY A 74 3.95 6.97 -3.07
C GLY A 74 2.49 7.29 -2.77
N ALA A 75 2.03 6.99 -1.54
CA ALA A 75 0.68 7.31 -1.08
C ALA A 75 0.47 8.82 -0.92
N LYS A 76 1.48 9.55 -0.41
CA LYS A 76 1.47 11.02 -0.34
C LYS A 76 1.40 11.65 -1.74
N PHE A 77 2.22 11.16 -2.66
CA PHE A 77 2.21 11.62 -4.05
C PHE A 77 0.85 11.41 -4.72
N LEU A 78 0.21 10.26 -4.51
CA LEU A 78 -1.15 9.99 -5.00
C LEU A 78 -2.16 10.99 -4.42
N TYR A 79 -2.11 11.22 -3.10
CA TYR A 79 -2.98 12.17 -2.43
C TYR A 79 -2.81 13.59 -2.98
N GLU A 80 -1.59 14.04 -3.20
CA GLU A 80 -1.30 15.39 -3.70
C GLU A 80 -1.68 15.54 -5.18
N SER A 81 -1.38 14.53 -6.00
CA SER A 81 -1.51 14.61 -7.45
C SER A 81 -2.92 14.37 -7.96
N SER A 82 -3.76 13.61 -7.23
CA SER A 82 -5.14 13.32 -7.67
C SER A 82 -6.02 14.56 -7.70
N THR A 83 -6.98 14.61 -8.61
CA THR A 83 -7.93 15.73 -8.74
C THR A 83 -9.21 15.54 -7.92
N SER A 84 -9.36 14.38 -7.27
CA SER A 84 -10.46 14.07 -6.38
C SER A 84 -10.66 15.16 -5.32
N LYS A 85 -11.90 15.63 -5.22
CA LYS A 85 -12.34 16.62 -4.22
C LYS A 85 -12.55 15.99 -2.85
N ASP A 86 -12.83 14.70 -2.82
CA ASP A 86 -13.15 13.95 -1.62
C ASP A 86 -12.12 12.84 -1.42
N LYS A 87 -10.97 13.21 -0.86
CA LYS A 87 -9.86 12.30 -0.64
C LYS A 87 -9.33 12.42 0.77
N THR A 88 -8.95 11.29 1.35
CA THR A 88 -8.39 11.21 2.70
C THR A 88 -7.16 10.32 2.69
N LEU A 89 -6.07 10.77 3.31
CA LEU A 89 -4.85 9.97 3.50
C LEU A 89 -4.68 9.63 4.99
N LYS A 90 -4.42 8.36 5.28
CA LYS A 90 -4.11 7.84 6.62
C LYS A 90 -2.87 6.96 6.56
N ILE A 91 -1.80 7.45 7.19
CA ILE A 91 -0.55 6.71 7.37
C ILE A 91 -0.50 6.22 8.82
N PHE A 92 -0.41 4.90 9.00
CA PHE A 92 -0.37 4.27 10.31
C PHE A 92 1.08 3.98 10.72
N THR A 93 1.63 4.81 11.59
CA THR A 93 3.00 4.66 12.11
C THR A 93 3.17 3.29 12.78
N GLY A 94 4.27 2.61 12.47
CA GLY A 94 4.57 1.28 13.03
C GLY A 94 3.96 0.10 12.27
N MET A 95 3.03 0.35 11.33
CA MET A 95 2.43 -0.72 10.51
C MET A 95 3.20 -0.94 9.20
N TRP A 96 3.25 -2.18 8.75
CA TRP A 96 3.93 -2.61 7.54
C TRP A 96 2.98 -2.67 6.34
N HIS A 97 3.45 -3.27 5.23
CA HIS A 97 2.70 -3.40 3.98
C HIS A 97 1.35 -4.09 4.15
N GLN A 98 1.35 -5.21 4.88
CA GLN A 98 0.19 -6.06 5.05
C GLN A 98 -0.43 -5.83 6.43
N TRP A 99 -1.12 -4.69 6.59
CA TRP A 99 -1.76 -4.31 7.84
C TRP A 99 -2.83 -5.32 8.33
N THR A 100 -3.34 -6.20 7.46
CA THR A 100 -4.23 -7.31 7.86
C THR A 100 -3.50 -8.45 8.59
N GLY A 101 -2.17 -8.50 8.51
CA GLY A 101 -1.33 -9.45 9.24
C GLY A 101 -0.70 -8.87 10.51
N GLU A 102 -0.99 -7.61 10.84
CA GLU A 102 -0.56 -6.96 12.06
C GLU A 102 -1.34 -7.48 13.28
N PRO A 103 -0.90 -7.20 14.52
CA PRO A 103 -1.68 -7.50 15.72
C PRO A 103 -3.13 -7.02 15.61
N ASN A 104 -4.07 -7.77 16.21
CA ASN A 104 -5.51 -7.53 16.06
C ASN A 104 -5.91 -6.08 16.33
N ASP A 105 -5.39 -5.45 17.39
CA ASP A 105 -5.70 -4.06 17.75
C ASP A 105 -5.31 -3.07 16.63
N SER A 106 -4.17 -3.32 15.99
CA SER A 106 -3.66 -2.53 14.86
C SER A 106 -4.51 -2.73 13.61
N ALA A 107 -4.84 -3.97 13.27
CA ALA A 107 -5.72 -4.28 12.15
C ALA A 107 -7.13 -3.68 12.35
N GLU A 108 -7.68 -3.80 13.56
CA GLU A 108 -8.99 -3.25 13.93
C GLU A 108 -9.02 -1.72 13.77
N GLN A 109 -7.95 -1.02 14.15
CA GLN A 109 -7.85 0.42 13.94
C GLN A 109 -7.99 0.81 12.46
N VAL A 110 -7.37 0.04 11.56
CA VAL A 110 -7.46 0.27 10.12
C VAL A 110 -8.86 -0.04 9.61
N PHE A 111 -9.45 -1.18 10.01
CA PHE A 111 -10.82 -1.54 9.63
C PHE A 111 -11.84 -0.49 10.10
N ASN A 112 -11.75 -0.04 11.35
CA ASN A 112 -12.63 1.01 11.88
C ASN A 112 -12.49 2.31 11.08
N THR A 113 -11.26 2.67 10.69
CA THR A 113 -11.03 3.84 9.82
C THR A 113 -11.72 3.71 8.47
N ILE A 114 -11.66 2.53 7.84
CA ILE A 114 -12.31 2.25 6.57
C ILE A 114 -13.83 2.30 6.72
N LEU A 115 -14.39 1.62 7.73
CA LEU A 115 -15.82 1.56 7.99
C LEU A 115 -16.40 2.95 8.23
N SER A 116 -15.81 3.73 9.15
CA SER A 116 -16.28 5.09 9.42
C SER A 116 -16.20 6.00 8.20
N TRP A 117 -15.20 5.82 7.33
CA TRP A 117 -15.11 6.59 6.10
C TRP A 117 -16.23 6.25 5.11
N ILE A 118 -16.60 4.97 5.03
CA ILE A 118 -17.71 4.50 4.18
C ILE A 118 -19.05 4.96 4.74
N GLU A 119 -19.30 4.77 6.04
CA GLU A 119 -20.55 5.12 6.71
C GLU A 119 -20.95 6.58 6.45
N VAL A 120 -20.01 7.51 6.63
CA VAL A 120 -20.25 8.94 6.35
C VAL A 120 -20.77 9.18 4.93
N ARG A 121 -20.27 8.44 3.93
CA ARG A 121 -20.66 8.64 2.52
C ARG A 121 -21.94 7.91 2.14
N VAL A 122 -22.19 6.76 2.76
CA VAL A 122 -23.46 6.06 2.61
C VAL A 122 -24.58 6.92 3.20
N ASP A 123 -24.39 7.49 4.39
CA ASP A 123 -25.39 8.36 5.02
C ASP A 123 -25.64 9.64 4.22
N LEU A 124 -24.59 10.25 3.66
CA LEU A 124 -24.73 11.39 2.75
C LEU A 124 -25.56 11.04 1.50
N SER A 125 -25.36 9.85 0.91
CA SER A 125 -26.12 9.40 -0.26
C SER A 125 -27.60 9.10 0.03
N ASN A 126 -27.96 8.82 1.29
CA ASN A 126 -29.33 8.55 1.72
C ASN A 126 -30.12 9.81 2.07
N THR A 127 -29.45 10.96 2.14
CA THR A 127 -30.05 12.25 2.54
C THR A 127 -30.33 13.18 1.35
N GLU A 128 -29.91 12.79 0.13
CA GLU A 128 -30.27 13.42 -1.16
C GLU A 128 -31.47 12.73 -1.81
#